data_AF-A0A1M7JUK9-F1
#
_entry.id   AF-A0A1M7JUK9-F1
#
_cell.length_a   1.000
_cell.length_b   1.000
_cell.length_c   1.000
_cell.angle_alpha   90.00
_cell.angle_beta   90.00
_cell.angle_gamma   90.00
#
_symmetry.space_group_name_H-M   'P 1'
#
loop_
_entity.id
_entity.type
_entity.pdbx_description
1 polymer ?
#
loop_
_entity_poly.entity_id
_entity_poly.type
_entity_poly.pdbx_seq_one_letter_code
_entity_poly.pdbx_strand_id
1 'polypeptide(L)'
;MELRYGTNPQQHTASAAPVSAGAWPVRVLNGEPSYINLLDALSGWQLVREAAGALGRPAAASFKHVSPAGAALAGPLDPATAALYRADPDAGPLTSAYVRARDADPKSSYGDFAAVSHPVDEELAALLAHVVCDGVVAPGYAPGTVAALSRKKKGRFLVLEADPQFVAPTQEDREVHGLRLTQQRDDVPLHASLLDDVVCGGPLPEAAVEDLLLGLAVVRYTQSNSVCYVRDGVTLGIGAGQQARVDCTRLAGLKADSWWLRRHPAVSALDFAPGIRRQDRVNWHVRFIEGDMTDDERIRFDRALVAPADPLTDAQRREWGARLTGVAFASDGALPFRDNVDHAARHGVRWIAEPGGSIRSGDVAEACREHGIALAHTRLRLFRH
;
A
#
# COMPACT_ATOMS: atom_id res chain seq x y z
N MET A 1 -18.03 22.17 -3.15
CA MET A 1 -18.61 20.98 -2.51
C MET A 1 -18.41 21.14 -1.01
N GLU A 2 -19.48 21.15 -0.24
CA GLU A 2 -19.41 21.14 1.22
C GLU A 2 -18.89 19.79 1.72
N LEU A 3 -18.08 19.81 2.77
CA LEU A 3 -17.55 18.62 3.43
C LEU A 3 -18.15 18.51 4.84
N ARG A 4 -18.22 17.30 5.38
CA ARG A 4 -18.82 17.08 6.72
C ARG A 4 -18.13 17.89 7.83
N TYR A 5 -16.81 18.01 7.75
CA TYR A 5 -15.92 18.79 8.62
C TYR A 5 -14.50 18.75 8.02
N GLY A 6 -13.58 19.53 8.60
CA GLY A 6 -12.15 19.57 8.23
C GLY A 6 -11.40 18.29 8.61
N THR A 7 -10.13 18.42 9.01
CA THR A 7 -9.34 17.26 9.47
C THR A 7 -9.97 16.61 10.71
N ASN A 8 -10.56 17.43 11.59
CA ASN A 8 -11.18 16.98 12.83
C ASN A 8 -12.63 17.51 12.98
N PRO A 9 -13.50 16.83 13.75
CA PRO A 9 -14.91 17.23 13.88
C PRO A 9 -15.16 18.66 14.38
N GLN A 10 -14.26 19.22 15.19
CA GLN A 10 -14.35 20.61 15.69
C GLN A 10 -14.04 21.68 14.62
N GLN A 11 -13.55 21.28 13.44
CA GLN A 11 -13.32 22.17 12.30
C GLN A 11 -14.57 22.16 11.40
N HIS A 12 -15.64 22.79 11.85
CA HIS A 12 -16.98 22.66 11.25
C HIS A 12 -17.11 23.26 9.84
N THR A 13 -16.29 24.26 9.50
CA THR A 13 -16.31 24.88 8.17
C THR A 13 -15.27 24.23 7.28
N ALA A 14 -15.73 23.41 6.34
CA ALA A 14 -14.84 22.75 5.37
C ALA A 14 -15.55 22.58 4.02
N SER A 15 -14.86 22.97 2.96
CA SER A 15 -15.33 22.80 1.59
C SER A 15 -14.16 22.47 0.67
N ALA A 16 -14.47 21.85 -0.46
CA ALA A 16 -13.53 21.63 -1.57
C ALA A 16 -14.06 22.35 -2.81
N ALA A 17 -13.16 22.96 -3.58
CA ALA A 17 -13.44 23.60 -4.85
C ALA A 17 -12.30 23.29 -5.84
N PRO A 18 -12.57 23.20 -7.15
CA PRO A 18 -11.53 23.00 -8.13
C PRO A 18 -10.70 24.28 -8.26
N VAL A 19 -9.38 24.13 -8.44
CA VAL A 19 -8.47 25.27 -8.64
C VAL A 19 -8.84 26.05 -9.90
N SER A 20 -9.13 25.33 -10.99
CA SER A 20 -9.69 25.90 -12.21
C SER A 20 -11.21 25.75 -12.20
N ALA A 21 -11.94 26.85 -12.36
CA ALA A 21 -13.40 26.84 -12.30
C ALA A 21 -14.01 25.80 -13.26
N GLY A 22 -14.87 24.93 -12.73
CA GLY A 22 -15.53 23.86 -13.48
C GLY A 22 -14.72 22.58 -13.72
N ALA A 23 -13.40 22.58 -13.47
CA ALA A 23 -12.53 21.43 -13.70
C ALA A 23 -12.43 20.53 -12.45
N TRP A 24 -13.44 19.70 -12.22
CA TRP A 24 -13.46 18.77 -11.09
C TRP A 24 -12.70 17.47 -11.41
N PRO A 25 -11.73 17.04 -10.57
CA PRO A 25 -11.05 15.76 -10.78
C PRO A 25 -11.89 14.54 -10.38
N VAL A 26 -12.90 14.75 -9.53
CA VAL A 26 -13.77 13.71 -8.99
C VAL A 26 -15.21 14.19 -8.84
N ARG A 27 -16.16 13.27 -9.00
CA ARG A 27 -17.59 13.44 -8.77
C ARG A 27 -18.07 12.49 -7.69
N VAL A 28 -18.95 12.96 -6.80
CA VAL A 28 -19.60 12.11 -5.79
C VAL A 28 -20.80 11.42 -6.41
N LEU A 29 -20.82 10.08 -6.41
CA LEU A 29 -21.96 9.27 -6.88
C LEU A 29 -22.85 8.81 -5.72
N ASN A 30 -22.28 8.63 -4.52
CA ASN A 30 -23.00 8.28 -3.31
C ASN A 30 -22.25 8.73 -2.06
N GLY A 31 -22.97 9.11 -1.01
CA GLY A 31 -22.41 9.47 0.30
C GLY A 31 -21.92 10.92 0.38
N GLU A 32 -21.29 11.27 1.49
CA GLU A 32 -20.78 12.62 1.78
C GLU A 32 -19.32 12.54 2.25
N PRO A 33 -18.36 13.12 1.51
CA PRO A 33 -16.95 13.06 1.87
C PRO A 33 -16.64 13.86 3.14
N SER A 34 -15.72 13.35 3.98
CA SER A 34 -14.95 14.19 4.90
C SER A 34 -13.71 14.76 4.20
N TYR A 35 -13.02 15.70 4.85
CA TYR A 35 -11.74 16.22 4.37
C TYR A 35 -10.72 15.10 4.13
N ILE A 36 -10.55 14.19 5.11
CA ILE A 36 -9.60 13.08 5.01
C ILE A 36 -10.00 12.10 3.89
N ASN A 37 -11.30 11.87 3.67
CA ASN A 37 -11.74 11.01 2.56
C ASN A 37 -11.27 11.54 1.20
N LEU A 38 -11.27 12.86 0.99
CA LEU A 38 -10.77 13.44 -0.26
C LEU A 38 -9.24 13.35 -0.37
N LEU A 39 -8.51 13.53 0.73
CA LEU A 39 -7.05 13.36 0.73
C LEU A 39 -6.65 11.93 0.34
N ASP A 40 -7.32 10.93 0.92
CA ASP A 40 -7.12 9.51 0.60
C ASP A 40 -7.53 9.21 -0.85
N ALA A 41 -8.71 9.66 -1.28
CA ALA A 41 -9.21 9.41 -2.63
C ALA A 41 -8.32 10.03 -3.72
N LEU A 42 -7.95 11.31 -3.58
CA LEU A 42 -7.16 12.00 -4.59
C LEU A 42 -5.73 11.47 -4.65
N SER A 43 -5.14 11.10 -3.51
CA SER A 43 -3.79 10.49 -3.49
C SER A 43 -3.83 9.06 -4.04
N GLY A 44 -4.82 8.27 -3.64
CA GLY A 44 -4.99 6.90 -4.12
C GLY A 44 -5.30 6.82 -5.61
N TRP A 45 -6.16 7.71 -6.12
CA TRP A 45 -6.45 7.81 -7.55
C TRP A 45 -5.18 8.09 -8.37
N GLN A 46 -4.37 9.06 -7.94
CA GLN A 46 -3.14 9.38 -8.63
C GLN A 46 -2.15 8.21 -8.61
N LEU A 47 -1.99 7.52 -7.48
CA LEU A 47 -1.16 6.32 -7.36
C LEU A 47 -1.58 5.26 -8.39
N VAL A 48 -2.84 4.85 -8.38
CA VAL A 48 -3.29 3.73 -9.24
C VAL A 48 -3.29 4.11 -10.71
N ARG A 49 -3.56 5.39 -11.05
CA ARG A 49 -3.46 5.89 -12.43
C ARG A 49 -2.01 5.84 -12.93
N GLU A 50 -1.07 6.30 -12.12
CA GLU A 50 0.36 6.26 -12.46
C GLU A 50 0.89 4.83 -12.56
N ALA A 51 0.61 3.99 -11.56
CA ALA A 51 1.03 2.59 -11.57
C ALA A 51 0.46 1.82 -12.78
N ALA A 52 -0.84 1.96 -13.07
CA ALA A 52 -1.43 1.29 -14.22
C ALA A 52 -0.90 1.82 -15.56
N GLY A 53 -0.66 3.14 -15.67
CA GLY A 53 -0.07 3.75 -16.86
C GLY A 53 1.37 3.32 -17.11
N ALA A 54 2.20 3.24 -16.06
CA ALA A 54 3.59 2.85 -16.16
C ALA A 54 3.79 1.34 -16.40
N LEU A 55 2.91 0.51 -15.83
CA LEU A 55 3.08 -0.96 -15.81
C LEU A 55 2.10 -1.71 -16.72
N GLY A 56 1.19 -0.99 -17.40
CA GLY A 56 0.26 -1.57 -18.39
C GLY A 56 -0.73 -2.59 -17.82
N ARG A 57 -0.93 -2.61 -16.50
CA ARG A 57 -1.77 -3.59 -15.78
C ARG A 57 -2.75 -2.88 -14.85
N PRO A 58 -3.97 -3.43 -14.64
CA PRO A 58 -4.87 -2.87 -13.63
C PRO A 58 -4.20 -2.83 -12.26
N ALA A 59 -4.17 -1.65 -11.65
CA ALA A 59 -3.63 -1.39 -10.34
C ALA A 59 -4.73 -1.01 -9.34
N ALA A 60 -4.49 -1.30 -8.07
CA ALA A 60 -5.33 -0.90 -6.96
C ALA A 60 -4.48 -0.50 -5.74
N ALA A 61 -5.06 0.34 -4.87
CA ALA A 61 -4.45 0.74 -3.62
C ALA A 61 -5.50 0.76 -2.49
N SER A 62 -5.05 0.44 -1.29
CA SER A 62 -5.80 0.56 -0.04
C SER A 62 -5.19 1.71 0.74
N PHE A 63 -5.88 2.85 0.85
CA PHE A 63 -5.37 4.04 1.53
C PHE A 63 -5.89 4.16 2.97
N LYS A 64 -5.03 4.65 3.86
CA LYS A 64 -5.39 4.98 5.23
C LYS A 64 -4.52 6.14 5.72
N HIS A 65 -5.15 7.21 6.22
CA HIS A 65 -4.44 8.37 6.75
C HIS A 65 -3.43 8.98 5.76
N VAL A 66 -3.85 9.14 4.51
CA VAL A 66 -3.12 9.80 3.42
C VAL A 66 -1.80 9.08 3.07
N SER A 67 -1.76 7.77 3.26
CA SER A 67 -0.72 6.88 2.78
C SER A 67 -1.31 5.54 2.38
N PRO A 68 -0.73 4.83 1.40
CA PRO A 68 -1.13 3.47 1.07
C PRO A 68 -0.80 2.53 2.23
N ALA A 69 -1.80 1.82 2.75
CA ALA A 69 -1.60 0.61 3.55
C ALA A 69 -1.06 -0.53 2.68
N GLY A 70 -1.43 -0.52 1.39
CA GLY A 70 -0.85 -1.37 0.36
C GLY A 70 -1.27 -0.96 -1.04
N ALA A 71 -0.51 -1.42 -2.03
CA ALA A 71 -0.82 -1.27 -3.45
C ALA A 71 -0.39 -2.53 -4.21
N ALA A 72 -1.08 -2.82 -5.32
CA ALA A 72 -0.75 -3.97 -6.15
C ALA A 72 -1.24 -3.80 -7.59
N LEU A 73 -0.60 -4.54 -8.48
CA LEU A 73 -1.07 -4.85 -9.82
C LEU A 73 -1.97 -6.09 -9.78
N ALA A 74 -2.81 -6.24 -10.80
CA ALA A 74 -3.58 -7.43 -11.09
C ALA A 74 -2.65 -8.64 -11.24
N GLY A 75 -2.94 -9.75 -10.57
CA GLY A 75 -2.10 -10.94 -10.60
C GLY A 75 -2.69 -12.06 -9.74
N PRO A 76 -2.02 -13.22 -9.66
CA PRO A 76 -2.56 -14.38 -8.98
C PRO A 76 -2.76 -14.10 -7.48
N LEU A 77 -3.86 -14.65 -6.95
CA LEU A 77 -4.10 -14.68 -5.51
C LEU A 77 -3.48 -15.94 -4.92
N ASP A 78 -2.52 -15.77 -4.00
CA ASP A 78 -2.01 -16.91 -3.26
C ASP A 78 -3.09 -17.48 -2.30
N PRO A 79 -2.98 -18.75 -1.87
CA PRO A 79 -3.98 -19.39 -1.04
C PRO A 79 -4.29 -18.65 0.27
N ALA A 80 -3.31 -17.99 0.88
CA ALA A 80 -3.51 -17.26 2.13
C ALA A 80 -4.35 -15.99 1.88
N THR A 81 -4.03 -15.24 0.84
CA THR A 81 -4.81 -14.07 0.42
C THR A 81 -6.24 -14.45 0.01
N ALA A 82 -6.40 -15.46 -0.85
CA ALA A 82 -7.71 -15.93 -1.30
C ALA A 82 -8.59 -16.37 -0.11
N ALA A 83 -8.03 -17.14 0.83
CA ALA A 83 -8.73 -17.57 2.04
C ALA A 83 -9.14 -16.40 2.95
N LEU A 84 -8.25 -15.42 3.15
CA LEU A 84 -8.51 -14.26 4.01
C LEU A 84 -9.70 -13.44 3.52
N TYR A 85 -9.79 -13.25 2.20
CA TYR A 85 -10.84 -12.45 1.59
C TYR A 85 -12.03 -13.26 1.08
N ARG A 86 -11.96 -14.60 1.12
CA ARG A 86 -12.91 -15.51 0.45
C ARG A 86 -13.10 -15.09 -1.01
N ALA A 87 -12.00 -14.72 -1.64
CA ALA A 87 -11.95 -14.37 -3.04
C ALA A 87 -11.75 -15.63 -3.87
N ASP A 88 -12.28 -15.64 -5.09
CA ASP A 88 -11.97 -16.67 -6.08
C ASP A 88 -10.46 -16.63 -6.38
N PRO A 89 -9.72 -17.76 -6.33
CA PRO A 89 -8.34 -17.80 -6.79
C PRO A 89 -8.14 -17.28 -8.22
N ASP A 90 -9.17 -17.40 -9.07
CA ASP A 90 -9.22 -16.92 -10.45
C ASP A 90 -9.96 -15.57 -10.58
N ALA A 91 -10.03 -14.79 -9.50
CA ALA A 91 -10.70 -13.50 -9.47
C ALA A 91 -10.25 -12.58 -10.62
N GLY A 92 -11.19 -11.75 -11.10
CA GLY A 92 -10.96 -10.78 -12.16
C GLY A 92 -9.79 -9.84 -11.86
N PRO A 93 -9.19 -9.21 -12.90
CA PRO A 93 -7.95 -8.47 -12.75
C PRO A 93 -8.05 -7.30 -11.76
N LEU A 94 -9.19 -6.60 -11.71
CA LEU A 94 -9.37 -5.49 -10.79
C LEU A 94 -9.58 -5.95 -9.34
N THR A 95 -10.39 -7.00 -9.15
CA THR A 95 -10.63 -7.63 -7.84
C THR A 95 -9.33 -8.18 -7.28
N SER A 96 -8.54 -8.91 -8.09
CA SER A 96 -7.27 -9.46 -7.66
C SER A 96 -6.28 -8.35 -7.26
N ALA A 97 -6.16 -7.27 -8.05
CA ALA A 97 -5.34 -6.12 -7.67
C ALA A 97 -5.75 -5.54 -6.31
N TYR A 98 -7.05 -5.30 -6.08
CA TYR A 98 -7.52 -4.71 -4.82
C TYR A 98 -7.31 -5.64 -3.63
N VAL A 99 -7.59 -6.93 -3.79
CA VAL A 99 -7.42 -7.91 -2.73
C VAL A 99 -5.94 -8.04 -2.33
N ARG A 100 -5.03 -8.06 -3.31
CA ARG A 100 -3.57 -8.08 -3.07
C ARG A 100 -3.10 -6.81 -2.36
N ALA A 101 -3.56 -5.64 -2.80
CA ALA A 101 -3.25 -4.36 -2.16
C ALA A 101 -3.73 -4.31 -0.71
N ARG A 102 -4.95 -4.79 -0.45
CA ARG A 102 -5.54 -4.82 0.90
C ARG A 102 -4.86 -5.86 1.80
N ASP A 103 -4.36 -6.94 1.23
CA ASP A 103 -3.63 -7.98 1.95
C ASP A 103 -2.22 -7.54 2.36
N ALA A 104 -1.64 -6.49 1.80
CA ALA A 104 -0.32 -6.00 2.22
C ALA A 104 -0.25 -5.80 3.75
N ASP A 105 -1.23 -5.07 4.30
CA ASP A 105 -1.40 -4.85 5.74
C ASP A 105 -2.89 -4.79 6.10
N PRO A 106 -3.54 -5.95 6.37
CA PRO A 106 -4.97 -6.02 6.57
C PRO A 106 -5.44 -5.35 7.87
N LYS A 107 -4.52 -5.13 8.84
CA LYS A 107 -4.79 -4.32 10.05
C LYS A 107 -4.95 -2.86 9.66
N SER A 108 -3.98 -2.32 8.92
CA SER A 108 -3.99 -0.91 8.46
C SER A 108 -5.13 -0.63 7.47
N SER A 109 -5.50 -1.62 6.64
CA SER A 109 -6.62 -1.50 5.70
C SER A 109 -8.02 -1.53 6.33
N TYR A 110 -8.15 -1.63 7.66
CA TYR A 110 -9.46 -1.56 8.31
C TYR A 110 -10.08 -0.17 8.16
N GLY A 111 -11.17 -0.08 7.39
CA GLY A 111 -11.77 1.20 7.02
C GLY A 111 -10.86 2.02 6.09
N ASP A 112 -10.20 1.35 5.15
CA ASP A 112 -9.44 2.00 4.08
C ASP A 112 -10.32 2.80 3.13
N PHE A 113 -9.68 3.63 2.32
CA PHE A 113 -10.24 4.16 1.09
C PHE A 113 -9.68 3.37 -0.11
N ALA A 114 -10.54 2.67 -0.83
CA ALA A 114 -10.14 1.90 -2.01
C ALA A 114 -9.91 2.85 -3.20
N ALA A 115 -8.79 2.70 -3.90
CA ALA A 115 -8.56 3.33 -5.19
C ALA A 115 -8.30 2.25 -6.23
N VAL A 116 -8.92 2.35 -7.40
CA VAL A 116 -8.73 1.40 -8.50
C VAL A 116 -8.59 2.12 -9.83
N SER A 117 -7.71 1.60 -10.68
CA SER A 117 -7.33 2.23 -11.96
C SER A 117 -8.33 2.04 -13.09
N HIS A 118 -9.29 1.12 -12.94
CA HIS A 118 -10.27 0.73 -13.97
C HIS A 118 -11.69 0.78 -13.40
N PRO A 119 -12.73 0.80 -14.26
CA PRO A 119 -14.11 0.81 -13.79
C PRO A 119 -14.43 -0.36 -12.86
N VAL A 120 -15.14 -0.08 -11.76
CA VAL A 120 -15.55 -1.11 -10.80
C VAL A 120 -16.58 -2.04 -11.46
N ASP A 121 -16.28 -3.33 -11.49
CA ASP A 121 -17.17 -4.39 -11.97
C ASP A 121 -18.04 -4.99 -10.84
N GLU A 122 -18.91 -5.93 -11.21
CA GLU A 122 -19.81 -6.60 -10.25
C GLU A 122 -19.05 -7.37 -9.17
N GLU A 123 -17.95 -8.02 -9.56
CA GLU A 123 -17.14 -8.84 -8.66
C GLU A 123 -16.49 -7.99 -7.56
N LEU A 124 -15.79 -6.91 -7.94
CA LEU A 124 -15.19 -6.00 -6.97
C LEU A 124 -16.26 -5.29 -6.13
N ALA A 125 -17.39 -4.90 -6.73
CA ALA A 125 -18.49 -4.29 -6.00
C ALA A 125 -19.06 -5.23 -4.92
N ALA A 126 -19.23 -6.51 -5.24
CA ALA A 126 -19.66 -7.53 -4.30
C ALA A 126 -18.67 -7.69 -3.14
N LEU A 127 -17.36 -7.73 -3.43
CA LEU A 127 -16.33 -7.80 -2.39
C LEU A 127 -16.35 -6.56 -1.47
N LEU A 128 -16.39 -5.36 -2.06
CA LEU A 128 -16.46 -4.09 -1.33
C LEU A 128 -17.69 -3.99 -0.42
N ALA A 129 -18.82 -4.60 -0.80
CA ALA A 129 -20.01 -4.67 0.03
C ALA A 129 -19.75 -5.36 1.38
N HIS A 130 -18.83 -6.33 1.43
CA HIS A 130 -18.58 -7.18 2.59
C HIS A 130 -17.36 -6.79 3.44
N VAL A 131 -16.35 -6.12 2.88
CA VAL A 131 -15.16 -5.69 3.65
C VAL A 131 -15.39 -4.38 4.40
N VAL A 132 -14.67 -4.13 5.50
CA VAL A 132 -14.77 -2.82 6.17
C VAL A 132 -13.93 -1.79 5.42
N CYS A 133 -14.61 -0.94 4.67
CA CYS A 133 -14.04 0.09 3.79
C CYS A 133 -14.86 1.39 3.92
N ASP A 134 -14.20 2.54 3.82
CA ASP A 134 -14.78 3.88 3.96
C ASP A 134 -15.33 4.45 2.66
N GLY A 135 -14.71 4.11 1.53
CA GLY A 135 -15.18 4.49 0.22
C GLY A 135 -14.33 3.91 -0.90
N VAL A 136 -14.74 4.15 -2.13
CA VAL A 136 -13.99 3.77 -3.32
C VAL A 136 -13.91 4.94 -4.31
N VAL A 137 -12.75 5.12 -4.93
CA VAL A 137 -12.55 6.00 -6.10
C VAL A 137 -12.10 5.17 -7.30
N ALA A 138 -12.75 5.40 -8.45
CA ALA A 138 -12.50 4.69 -9.70
C ALA A 138 -12.83 5.61 -10.89
N PRO A 139 -12.33 5.35 -12.11
CA PRO A 139 -12.67 6.14 -13.29
C PRO A 139 -14.08 5.86 -13.84
N GLY A 140 -14.81 4.90 -13.25
CA GLY A 140 -16.14 4.51 -13.69
C GLY A 140 -16.68 3.31 -12.90
N TYR A 141 -17.92 2.95 -13.20
CA TYR A 141 -18.66 1.91 -12.50
C TYR A 141 -19.57 1.17 -13.47
N ALA A 142 -19.53 -0.16 -13.49
CA ALA A 142 -20.40 -0.97 -14.32
C ALA A 142 -21.88 -0.79 -13.90
N PRO A 143 -22.86 -1.01 -14.81
CA PRO A 143 -24.27 -0.84 -14.49
C PRO A 143 -24.69 -1.57 -13.21
N GLY A 144 -25.44 -0.88 -12.34
CA GLY A 144 -25.94 -1.45 -11.09
C GLY A 144 -24.94 -1.50 -9.92
N THR A 145 -23.63 -1.39 -10.17
CA THR A 145 -22.60 -1.48 -9.10
C THR A 145 -22.69 -0.32 -8.10
N VAL A 146 -22.92 0.92 -8.57
CA VAL A 146 -23.14 2.08 -7.68
C VAL A 146 -24.32 1.82 -6.75
N ALA A 147 -25.47 1.40 -7.29
CA ALA A 147 -26.66 1.11 -6.50
C ALA A 147 -26.43 -0.03 -5.48
N ALA A 148 -25.60 -1.01 -5.83
CA ALA A 148 -25.19 -2.07 -4.90
C ALA A 148 -24.34 -1.53 -3.75
N LEU A 149 -23.32 -0.72 -4.07
CA LEU A 149 -22.42 -0.11 -3.10
C LEU A 149 -23.12 0.91 -2.20
N SER A 150 -24.09 1.67 -2.72
CA SER A 150 -24.88 2.63 -1.96
C SER A 150 -25.62 2.01 -0.77
N ARG A 151 -25.99 0.72 -0.81
CA ARG A 151 -26.66 0.05 0.32
C ARG A 151 -25.75 -0.10 1.54
N LYS A 152 -24.44 -0.08 1.35
CA LYS A 152 -23.45 -0.23 2.41
C LYS A 152 -23.46 0.96 3.36
N LYS A 153 -23.11 0.72 4.63
CA LYS A 153 -23.05 1.76 5.70
C LYS A 153 -24.34 2.58 5.84
N LYS A 154 -25.49 1.94 5.64
CA LYS A 154 -26.83 2.57 5.72
C LYS A 154 -26.95 3.76 4.74
N GLY A 155 -26.56 3.59 3.48
CA GLY A 155 -26.61 4.67 2.48
C GLY A 155 -25.33 5.52 2.38
N ARG A 156 -24.43 5.43 3.37
CA ARG A 156 -23.34 6.41 3.56
C ARG A 156 -21.97 5.97 3.03
N PHE A 157 -21.89 4.82 2.33
CA PHE A 157 -20.62 4.41 1.74
C PHE A 157 -20.23 5.36 0.61
N LEU A 158 -19.01 5.89 0.64
CA LEU A 158 -18.61 6.90 -0.33
C LEU A 158 -18.23 6.25 -1.66
N VAL A 159 -18.83 6.72 -2.75
CA VAL A 159 -18.52 6.27 -4.11
C VAL A 159 -18.14 7.49 -4.93
N LEU A 160 -16.89 7.54 -5.39
CA LEU A 160 -16.32 8.67 -6.13
C LEU A 160 -15.90 8.24 -7.53
N GLU A 161 -16.35 8.95 -8.54
CA GLU A 161 -15.90 8.77 -9.91
C GLU A 161 -14.82 9.79 -10.24
N ALA A 162 -13.63 9.34 -10.59
CA ALA A 162 -12.53 10.18 -11.04
C ALA A 162 -12.62 10.42 -12.55
N ASP A 163 -12.28 11.64 -12.99
CA ASP A 163 -12.13 11.92 -14.42
C ASP A 163 -10.73 11.47 -14.89
N PRO A 164 -10.62 10.44 -15.75
CA PRO A 164 -9.33 9.98 -16.25
C PRO A 164 -8.62 10.99 -17.15
N GLN A 165 -9.36 11.93 -17.74
CA GLN A 165 -8.83 12.97 -18.61
C GLN A 165 -8.42 14.23 -17.84
N PHE A 166 -8.68 14.29 -16.53
CA PHE A 166 -8.32 15.43 -15.71
C PHE A 166 -6.80 15.62 -15.64
N VAL A 167 -6.37 16.84 -15.99
CA VAL A 167 -4.99 17.32 -15.86
C VAL A 167 -4.94 18.37 -14.75
N ALA A 168 -4.15 18.11 -13.72
CA ALA A 168 -3.95 19.07 -12.63
C ALA A 168 -3.12 20.28 -13.11
N PRO A 169 -3.34 21.48 -12.53
CA PRO A 169 -2.47 22.64 -12.77
C PRO A 169 -1.00 22.32 -12.46
N THR A 170 -0.06 22.95 -13.17
CA THR A 170 1.38 22.72 -12.98
C THR A 170 1.92 23.26 -11.64
N GLN A 171 1.17 24.16 -11.01
CA GLN A 171 1.50 24.76 -9.72
C GLN A 171 0.46 24.35 -8.66
N GLU A 172 0.92 24.11 -7.45
CA GLU A 172 0.08 23.84 -6.29
C GLU A 172 0.42 24.75 -5.12
N ASP A 173 -0.60 25.03 -4.29
CA ASP A 173 -0.50 25.88 -3.12
C ASP A 173 -0.94 25.11 -1.86
N ARG A 174 -0.27 25.36 -0.74
CA ARG A 174 -0.73 24.96 0.60
C ARG A 174 -0.58 26.10 1.59
N GLU A 175 -1.51 26.21 2.52
CA GLU A 175 -1.45 27.22 3.58
C GLU A 175 -0.93 26.60 4.88
N VAL A 176 0.09 27.20 5.47
CA VAL A 176 0.72 26.75 6.72
C VAL A 176 0.97 27.96 7.61
N HIS A 177 0.34 27.97 8.78
CA HIS A 177 0.48 29.06 9.77
C HIS A 177 0.25 30.48 9.19
N GLY A 178 -0.74 30.61 8.29
CA GLY A 178 -1.08 31.88 7.64
C GLY A 178 -0.19 32.27 6.45
N LEU A 179 0.82 31.46 6.12
CA LEU A 179 1.64 31.63 4.91
C LEU A 179 1.14 30.70 3.80
N ARG A 180 1.10 31.21 2.57
CA ARG A 180 0.90 30.39 1.37
C ARG A 180 2.26 29.93 0.84
N LEU A 181 2.45 28.62 0.79
CA LEU A 181 3.59 27.97 0.17
C LEU A 181 3.17 27.50 -1.22
N THR A 182 3.94 27.90 -2.23
CA THR A 182 3.65 27.66 -3.64
C THR A 182 4.81 26.89 -4.26
N GLN A 183 4.51 25.84 -5.03
CA GLN A 183 5.53 25.06 -5.73
C GLN A 183 5.00 24.52 -7.06
N GLN A 184 5.93 24.10 -7.94
CA GLN A 184 5.57 23.23 -9.06
C GLN A 184 5.18 21.86 -8.51
N ARG A 185 4.10 21.27 -9.05
CA ARG A 185 3.71 19.90 -8.68
C ARG A 185 4.74 18.89 -9.19
N ASP A 186 4.87 17.79 -8.47
CA ASP A 186 5.66 16.66 -8.95
C ASP A 186 4.88 15.88 -10.02
N ASP A 187 5.33 16.00 -11.27
CA ASP A 187 4.72 15.39 -12.45
C ASP A 187 5.69 14.64 -13.38
N VAL A 188 6.92 14.42 -12.91
CA VAL A 188 7.91 13.60 -13.61
C VAL A 188 7.33 12.19 -13.85
N PRO A 189 7.25 11.71 -15.10
CA PRO A 189 6.72 10.38 -15.39
C PRO A 189 7.62 9.28 -14.82
N LEU A 190 7.01 8.25 -14.21
CA LEU A 190 7.73 7.04 -13.86
C LEU A 190 7.89 6.14 -15.09
N HIS A 191 9.11 6.04 -15.61
CA HIS A 191 9.47 5.20 -16.76
C HIS A 191 10.57 4.20 -16.36
N ALA A 192 10.64 3.05 -17.04
CA ALA A 192 11.66 2.03 -16.78
C ALA A 192 13.09 2.58 -16.84
N SER A 193 13.37 3.59 -17.68
CA SER A 193 14.69 4.22 -17.77
C SER A 193 15.11 5.02 -16.52
N LEU A 194 14.26 5.14 -15.49
CA LEU A 194 14.69 5.62 -14.18
C LEU A 194 15.60 4.59 -13.49
N LEU A 195 15.64 3.36 -13.99
CA LEU A 195 16.37 2.25 -13.39
C LEU A 195 17.59 1.84 -14.24
N ASP A 196 17.96 2.63 -15.26
CA ASP A 196 19.10 2.36 -16.16
C ASP A 196 20.46 2.57 -15.48
N ASP A 197 20.56 3.50 -14.53
CA ASP A 197 21.80 3.80 -13.79
C ASP A 197 22.02 2.81 -12.66
N VAL A 198 22.32 1.55 -13.03
CA VAL A 198 22.65 0.48 -12.09
C VAL A 198 24.11 0.61 -11.65
N VAL A 199 24.33 0.99 -10.40
CA VAL A 199 25.68 1.29 -9.86
C VAL A 199 26.40 0.07 -9.27
N CYS A 200 25.68 -1.01 -8.93
CA CYS A 200 26.26 -2.30 -8.55
C CYS A 200 25.25 -3.46 -8.67
N GLY A 201 25.73 -4.70 -8.57
CA GLY A 201 24.90 -5.93 -8.54
C GLY A 201 24.36 -6.43 -9.88
N GLY A 202 24.74 -5.79 -11.00
CA GLY A 202 24.42 -6.24 -12.36
C GLY A 202 23.02 -5.85 -12.84
N PRO A 203 22.68 -6.13 -14.11
CA PRO A 203 21.42 -5.70 -14.73
C PRO A 203 20.19 -6.17 -13.96
N LEU A 204 19.16 -5.33 -13.93
CA LEU A 204 17.87 -5.64 -13.29
C LEU A 204 17.05 -6.57 -14.20
N PRO A 205 16.55 -7.71 -13.69
CA PRO A 205 15.54 -8.50 -14.38
C PRO A 205 14.26 -7.70 -14.62
N GLU A 206 13.50 -8.04 -15.66
CA GLU A 206 12.23 -7.37 -15.99
C GLU A 206 11.24 -7.34 -14.81
N ALA A 207 11.06 -8.47 -14.11
CA ALA A 207 10.22 -8.54 -12.91
C ALA A 207 10.68 -7.58 -11.80
N ALA A 208 12.00 -7.39 -11.65
CA ALA A 208 12.55 -6.45 -10.67
C ALA A 208 12.30 -4.99 -11.08
N VAL A 209 12.37 -4.69 -12.38
CA VAL A 209 12.02 -3.37 -12.93
C VAL A 209 10.54 -3.08 -12.65
N GLU A 210 9.64 -4.04 -12.88
CA GLU A 210 8.21 -3.87 -12.56
C GLU A 210 7.98 -3.58 -11.07
N ASP A 211 8.59 -4.38 -10.19
CA ASP A 211 8.42 -4.24 -8.74
C ASP A 211 9.03 -2.92 -8.22
N LEU A 212 10.19 -2.51 -8.73
CA LEU A 212 10.80 -1.23 -8.37
C LEU A 212 9.97 -0.04 -8.87
N LEU A 213 9.42 -0.09 -10.09
CA LEU A 213 8.52 0.95 -10.60
C LEU A 213 7.23 1.06 -9.77
N LEU A 214 6.63 -0.08 -9.39
CA LEU A 214 5.50 -0.07 -8.47
C LEU A 214 5.91 0.54 -7.12
N GLY A 215 7.06 0.15 -6.58
CA GLY A 215 7.61 0.71 -5.34
C GLY A 215 7.82 2.23 -5.40
N LEU A 216 8.36 2.74 -6.51
CA LEU A 216 8.53 4.18 -6.76
C LEU A 216 7.19 4.92 -6.82
N ALA A 217 6.19 4.36 -7.51
CA ALA A 217 4.84 4.90 -7.52
C ALA A 217 4.24 4.95 -6.11
N VAL A 218 4.43 3.90 -5.30
CA VAL A 218 3.94 3.85 -3.92
C VAL A 218 4.60 4.91 -3.04
N VAL A 219 5.93 5.01 -3.04
CA VAL A 219 6.62 5.97 -2.16
C VAL A 219 6.33 7.43 -2.55
N ARG A 220 6.10 7.72 -3.84
CA ARG A 220 5.66 9.06 -4.30
C ARG A 220 4.35 9.52 -3.67
N TYR A 221 3.45 8.60 -3.35
CA TYR A 221 2.14 8.90 -2.73
C TYR A 221 2.07 8.51 -1.25
N THR A 222 3.23 8.28 -0.61
CA THR A 222 3.34 7.97 0.82
C THR A 222 3.91 9.16 1.58
N GLN A 223 3.40 9.46 2.79
CA GLN A 223 3.95 10.54 3.61
C GLN A 223 5.42 10.26 3.94
N SER A 224 6.29 11.25 3.74
CA SER A 224 7.74 11.11 3.89
C SER A 224 8.23 11.21 5.35
N ASN A 225 9.36 10.60 5.70
CA ASN A 225 10.17 9.73 4.81
C ASN A 225 9.53 8.34 4.66
N SER A 226 9.65 7.79 3.46
CA SER A 226 9.02 6.53 3.08
C SER A 226 9.96 5.57 2.35
N VAL A 227 9.72 4.28 2.58
CA VAL A 227 10.36 3.16 1.87
C VAL A 227 9.32 2.07 1.62
N CYS A 228 9.51 1.28 0.58
CA CYS A 228 8.57 0.25 0.17
C CYS A 228 9.28 -1.03 -0.23
N TYR A 229 8.84 -2.16 0.32
CA TYR A 229 9.23 -3.52 -0.09
C TYR A 229 8.15 -4.07 -1.01
N VAL A 230 8.53 -4.55 -2.19
CA VAL A 230 7.62 -5.03 -3.24
C VAL A 230 8.11 -6.37 -3.76
N ARG A 231 7.17 -7.27 -4.06
CA ARG A 231 7.46 -8.50 -4.78
C ARG A 231 6.26 -8.95 -5.59
N ASP A 232 6.51 -9.45 -6.80
CA ASP A 232 5.50 -10.06 -7.68
C ASP A 232 4.32 -9.10 -7.99
N GLY A 233 4.58 -7.80 -8.03
CA GLY A 233 3.60 -6.74 -8.30
C GLY A 233 2.69 -6.41 -7.11
N VAL A 234 3.11 -6.69 -5.87
CA VAL A 234 2.39 -6.29 -4.64
C VAL A 234 3.35 -5.77 -3.58
N THR A 235 2.92 -4.73 -2.85
CA THR A 235 3.66 -4.22 -1.69
C THR A 235 3.59 -5.22 -0.53
N LEU A 236 4.74 -5.55 0.06
CA LEU A 236 4.84 -6.40 1.24
C LEU A 236 4.88 -5.58 2.53
N GLY A 237 5.50 -4.40 2.47
CA GLY A 237 5.69 -3.53 3.61
C GLY A 237 5.98 -2.09 3.19
N ILE A 238 5.32 -1.14 3.84
CA ILE A 238 5.44 0.30 3.56
C ILE A 238 5.75 1.02 4.87
N GLY A 239 6.83 1.79 4.87
CA GLY A 239 7.16 2.74 5.92
C GLY A 239 6.70 4.12 5.51
N ALA A 240 6.02 4.83 6.40
CA ALA A 240 5.46 6.15 6.13
C ALA A 240 5.67 7.09 7.33
N GLY A 241 5.94 8.36 7.04
CA GLY A 241 6.00 9.44 8.03
C GLY A 241 7.16 9.33 9.03
N GLN A 242 8.20 8.57 8.72
CA GLN A 242 9.33 8.36 9.63
C GLN A 242 10.38 9.46 9.47
N GLN A 243 11.11 9.79 10.55
CA GLN A 243 12.17 10.81 10.49
C GLN A 243 13.54 10.23 10.16
N ALA A 244 13.84 9.02 10.63
CA ALA A 244 15.11 8.34 10.38
C ALA A 244 14.97 7.30 9.26
N ARG A 245 15.85 7.38 8.24
CA ARG A 245 15.79 6.47 7.07
C ARG A 245 15.88 5.00 7.47
N VAL A 246 16.82 4.65 8.36
CA VAL A 246 17.00 3.26 8.80
C VAL A 246 15.84 2.75 9.65
N ASP A 247 15.20 3.59 10.45
CA ASP A 247 14.01 3.18 11.20
C ASP A 247 12.82 2.98 10.28
N CYS A 248 12.70 3.78 9.21
CA CYS A 248 11.74 3.55 8.13
C CYS A 248 11.99 2.20 7.44
N THR A 249 13.26 1.91 7.10
CA THR A 249 13.71 0.62 6.53
C THR A 249 13.35 -0.57 7.42
N ARG A 250 13.60 -0.47 8.73
CA ARG A 250 13.27 -1.51 9.71
C ARG A 250 11.76 -1.70 9.85
N LEU A 251 11.01 -0.62 10.01
CA LEU A 251 9.56 -0.66 10.19
C LEU A 251 8.89 -1.31 8.98
N ALA A 252 9.26 -0.89 7.77
CA ALA A 252 8.74 -1.48 6.54
C ALA A 252 9.18 -2.95 6.35
N GLY A 253 10.41 -3.29 6.75
CA GLY A 253 10.89 -4.67 6.77
C GLY A 253 10.10 -5.58 7.70
N LEU A 254 9.77 -5.12 8.91
CA LEU A 254 8.90 -5.85 9.84
C LEU A 254 7.49 -6.09 9.27
N LYS A 255 6.97 -5.15 8.48
CA LYS A 255 5.71 -5.35 7.77
C LYS A 255 5.83 -6.41 6.67
N ALA A 256 6.93 -6.41 5.92
CA ALA A 256 7.21 -7.45 4.92
C ALA A 256 7.32 -8.85 5.57
N ASP A 257 7.99 -8.95 6.72
CA ASP A 257 8.06 -10.19 7.51
C ASP A 257 6.67 -10.63 7.98
N SER A 258 5.84 -9.69 8.44
CA SER A 258 4.47 -9.99 8.86
C SER A 258 3.62 -10.49 7.69
N TRP A 259 3.73 -9.86 6.52
CA TRP A 259 3.10 -10.33 5.30
C TRP A 259 3.56 -11.75 4.94
N TRP A 260 4.85 -12.04 5.04
CA TRP A 260 5.38 -13.35 4.70
C TRP A 260 5.02 -14.42 5.72
N LEU A 261 5.08 -14.13 7.02
CA LEU A 261 4.74 -15.06 8.10
C LEU A 261 3.26 -15.45 8.08
N ARG A 262 2.36 -14.58 7.63
CA ARG A 262 0.94 -14.95 7.44
C ARG A 262 0.73 -16.07 6.41
N ARG A 263 1.73 -16.35 5.56
CA ARG A 263 1.73 -17.47 4.61
C ARG A 263 2.35 -18.75 5.18
N HIS A 264 2.80 -18.73 6.43
CA HIS A 264 3.34 -19.92 7.08
C HIS A 264 2.24 -20.99 7.25
N PRO A 265 2.50 -22.29 6.99
CA PRO A 265 1.49 -23.36 7.09
C PRO A 265 0.75 -23.43 8.43
N ALA A 266 1.45 -23.16 9.54
CA ALA A 266 0.84 -23.09 10.87
C ALA A 266 -0.24 -22.00 11.00
N VAL A 267 -0.14 -20.90 10.25
CA VAL A 267 -1.17 -19.84 10.24
C VAL A 267 -2.41 -20.33 9.50
N SER A 268 -2.23 -20.92 8.31
CA SER A 268 -3.36 -21.50 7.56
C SER A 268 -4.03 -22.68 8.26
N ALA A 269 -3.31 -23.35 9.16
CA ALA A 269 -3.82 -24.45 9.98
C ALA A 269 -4.65 -23.99 11.19
N LEU A 270 -4.70 -22.69 11.49
CA LEU A 270 -5.52 -22.15 12.57
C LEU A 270 -7.01 -22.35 12.27
N ASP A 271 -7.63 -23.30 12.96
CA ASP A 271 -9.05 -23.57 12.84
C ASP A 271 -9.86 -22.75 13.85
N PHE A 272 -10.57 -21.73 13.36
CA PHE A 272 -11.35 -20.83 14.20
C PHE A 272 -12.73 -21.39 14.51
N ALA A 273 -13.14 -21.28 15.77
CA ALA A 273 -14.46 -21.68 16.22
C ALA A 273 -15.59 -21.02 15.39
N PRO A 274 -16.75 -21.68 15.25
CA PRO A 274 -17.90 -21.09 14.59
C PRO A 274 -18.27 -19.73 15.18
N GLY A 275 -18.57 -18.76 14.33
CA GLY A 275 -19.01 -17.41 14.75
C GLY A 275 -17.90 -16.36 14.91
N ILE A 276 -16.61 -16.74 14.91
CA ILE A 276 -15.51 -15.76 14.92
C ILE A 276 -15.53 -14.97 13.60
N ARG A 277 -15.67 -13.64 13.71
CA ARG A 277 -15.82 -12.74 12.56
C ARG A 277 -14.50 -12.62 11.80
N ARG A 278 -14.58 -12.26 10.52
CA ARG A 278 -13.41 -12.10 9.63
C ARG A 278 -12.32 -11.21 10.23
N GLN A 279 -12.72 -10.04 10.76
CA GLN A 279 -11.74 -9.10 11.33
C GLN A 279 -11.04 -9.68 12.57
N ASP A 280 -11.77 -10.43 13.40
CA ASP A 280 -11.19 -11.06 14.58
C ASP A 280 -10.18 -12.15 14.17
N ARG A 281 -10.48 -12.93 13.11
CA ARG A 281 -9.54 -13.89 12.53
C ARG A 281 -8.27 -13.21 12.00
N VAL A 282 -8.41 -12.10 11.27
CA VAL A 282 -7.27 -11.28 10.80
C VAL A 282 -6.41 -10.85 11.99
N ASN A 283 -7.04 -10.29 13.03
CA ASN A 283 -6.32 -9.83 14.22
C ASN A 283 -5.58 -10.99 14.91
N TRP A 284 -6.23 -12.16 15.03
CA TRP A 284 -5.62 -13.34 15.63
C TRP A 284 -4.48 -13.94 14.81
N HIS A 285 -4.60 -14.01 13.48
CA HIS A 285 -3.49 -14.40 12.61
C HIS A 285 -2.28 -13.52 12.86
N VAL A 286 -2.48 -12.20 12.92
CA VAL A 286 -1.37 -11.27 13.13
C VAL A 286 -0.79 -11.39 14.55
N ARG A 287 -1.62 -11.46 15.61
CA ARG A 287 -1.11 -11.67 16.98
C ARG A 287 -0.32 -12.99 17.08
N PHE A 288 -0.77 -14.05 16.40
CA PHE A 288 -0.09 -15.35 16.40
C PHE A 288 1.32 -15.25 15.80
N ILE A 289 1.48 -14.48 14.71
CA ILE A 289 2.80 -14.24 14.11
C ILE A 289 3.61 -13.14 14.81
N GLU A 290 3.04 -12.30 15.65
CA GLU A 290 3.83 -11.36 16.47
C GLU A 290 4.55 -12.11 17.61
N GLY A 291 3.94 -13.19 18.12
CA GLY A 291 4.62 -14.14 19.02
C GLY A 291 4.84 -13.64 20.45
N ASP A 292 4.35 -12.45 20.78
CA ASP A 292 4.51 -11.76 22.06
C ASP A 292 3.17 -11.63 22.81
N MET A 293 2.24 -12.60 22.61
CA MET A 293 0.96 -12.61 23.32
C MET A 293 1.16 -12.66 24.83
N THR A 294 0.47 -11.76 25.54
CA THR A 294 0.29 -11.86 27.00
C THR A 294 -0.51 -13.10 27.39
N ASP A 295 -0.47 -13.51 28.66
CA ASP A 295 -1.23 -14.66 29.17
C ASP A 295 -2.74 -14.52 28.91
N ASP A 296 -3.28 -13.32 29.11
CA ASP A 296 -4.70 -13.04 28.82
C ASP A 296 -5.02 -13.12 27.32
N GLU A 297 -4.14 -12.60 26.46
CA GLU A 297 -4.30 -12.74 25.02
C GLU A 297 -4.22 -14.19 24.58
N ARG A 298 -3.33 -15.00 25.16
CA ARG A 298 -3.25 -16.45 24.89
C ARG A 298 -4.57 -17.14 25.25
N ILE A 299 -5.13 -16.89 26.43
CA ILE A 299 -6.41 -17.47 26.86
C ILE A 299 -7.53 -17.09 25.87
N ARG A 300 -7.58 -15.83 25.45
CA ARG A 300 -8.59 -15.36 24.48
C ARG A 300 -8.38 -15.95 23.08
N PHE A 301 -7.13 -16.10 22.65
CA PHE A 301 -6.77 -16.73 21.38
C PHE A 301 -7.17 -18.21 21.37
N ASP A 302 -6.83 -18.97 22.41
CA ASP A 302 -7.16 -20.40 22.51
C ASP A 302 -8.68 -20.63 22.49
N ARG A 303 -9.45 -19.75 23.13
CA ARG A 303 -10.93 -19.78 23.08
C ARG A 303 -11.51 -19.45 21.71
N ALA A 304 -10.75 -18.76 20.85
CA ALA A 304 -11.19 -18.43 19.49
C ALA A 304 -10.98 -19.59 18.51
N LEU A 305 -10.20 -20.62 18.89
CA LEU A 305 -9.90 -21.77 18.06
C LEU A 305 -10.75 -23.00 18.43
N VAL A 306 -10.88 -23.93 17.48
CA VAL A 306 -11.50 -25.25 17.72
C VAL A 306 -10.57 -26.13 18.56
N ALA A 307 -9.26 -26.01 18.36
CA ALA A 307 -8.22 -26.64 19.15
C ALA A 307 -7.06 -25.66 19.38
N PRO A 308 -6.37 -25.70 20.54
CA PRO A 308 -5.19 -24.87 20.78
C PRO A 308 -4.12 -25.07 19.70
N ALA A 309 -3.40 -23.99 19.37
CA ALA A 309 -2.31 -24.02 18.41
C ALA A 309 -0.99 -23.65 19.10
N ASP A 310 0.04 -24.44 18.85
CA ASP A 310 1.38 -24.16 19.37
C ASP A 310 1.95 -22.88 18.75
N PRO A 311 2.64 -22.03 19.52
CA PRO A 311 3.27 -20.84 18.99
C PRO A 311 4.39 -21.19 18.01
N LEU A 312 4.57 -20.36 17.00
CA LEU A 312 5.75 -20.44 16.13
C LEU A 312 7.01 -20.17 16.95
N THR A 313 7.91 -21.15 16.96
CA THR A 313 9.25 -21.02 17.56
C THR A 313 10.11 -20.04 16.75
N ASP A 314 11.11 -19.45 17.39
CA ASP A 314 12.05 -18.55 16.69
C ASP A 314 12.80 -19.27 15.56
N ALA A 315 13.04 -20.58 15.69
CA ALA A 315 13.66 -21.38 14.65
C ALA A 315 12.76 -21.48 13.41
N GLN A 316 11.48 -21.79 13.58
CA GLN A 316 10.50 -21.84 12.49
C GLN A 316 10.34 -20.47 11.81
N ARG A 317 10.31 -19.38 12.60
CA ARG A 317 10.25 -18.01 12.07
C ARG A 317 11.45 -17.68 11.20
N ARG A 318 12.66 -17.98 11.68
CA ARG A 318 13.90 -17.75 10.93
C ARG A 318 13.96 -18.60 9.67
N GLU A 319 13.61 -19.89 9.75
CA GLU A 319 13.62 -20.79 8.60
C GLU A 319 12.63 -20.33 7.53
N TRP A 320 11.42 -19.95 7.92
CA TRP A 320 10.42 -19.43 7.00
C TRP A 320 10.84 -18.09 6.40
N GLY A 321 11.31 -17.15 7.23
CA GLY A 321 11.82 -15.85 6.80
C GLY A 321 12.93 -15.97 5.77
N ALA A 322 13.86 -16.90 5.94
CA ALA A 322 14.96 -17.14 4.99
C ALA A 322 14.49 -17.60 3.59
N ARG A 323 13.23 -18.05 3.44
CA ARG A 323 12.64 -18.42 2.14
C ARG A 323 12.12 -17.21 1.36
N LEU A 324 11.94 -16.05 2.02
CA LEU A 324 11.60 -14.81 1.32
C LEU A 324 12.83 -14.31 0.57
N THR A 325 12.74 -14.29 -0.76
CA THR A 325 13.79 -13.80 -1.65
C THR A 325 13.16 -13.09 -2.84
N GLY A 326 13.98 -12.37 -3.62
CA GLY A 326 13.50 -11.65 -4.81
C GLY A 326 12.60 -10.48 -4.45
N VAL A 327 12.95 -9.74 -3.39
CA VAL A 327 12.21 -8.55 -2.98
C VAL A 327 12.89 -7.30 -3.56
N ALA A 328 12.10 -6.42 -4.13
CA ALA A 328 12.49 -5.09 -4.54
C ALA A 328 12.30 -4.10 -3.38
N PHE A 329 13.18 -3.12 -3.28
CA PHE A 329 13.13 -2.07 -2.25
C PHE A 329 13.25 -0.70 -2.91
N ALA A 330 12.25 0.17 -2.72
CA ALA A 330 12.26 1.54 -3.21
C ALA A 330 12.31 2.53 -2.04
N SER A 331 13.13 3.57 -2.16
CA SER A 331 13.26 4.64 -1.18
C SER A 331 12.95 6.01 -1.81
N ASP A 332 12.13 6.83 -1.15
CA ASP A 332 11.80 8.19 -1.62
C ASP A 332 12.99 9.16 -1.59
N GLY A 333 14.05 8.83 -0.85
CA GLY A 333 15.24 9.63 -0.66
C GLY A 333 16.49 8.76 -0.55
N ALA A 334 17.66 9.39 -0.61
CA ALA A 334 18.93 8.67 -0.52
C ALA A 334 19.08 7.91 0.81
N LEU A 335 19.74 6.76 0.74
CA LEU A 335 20.18 5.92 1.84
C LEU A 335 21.46 6.55 2.41
N PRO A 336 21.41 7.08 3.64
CA PRO A 336 22.54 7.81 4.20
C PRO A 336 23.70 6.88 4.58
N PHE A 337 23.41 5.63 4.95
CA PHE A 337 24.38 4.65 5.43
C PHE A 337 24.02 3.23 4.99
N ARG A 338 25.04 2.36 4.97
CA ARG A 338 24.92 0.94 4.61
C ARG A 338 23.96 0.12 5.47
N ASP A 339 23.67 0.59 6.69
CA ASP A 339 22.76 -0.11 7.61
C ASP A 339 21.37 -0.33 7.01
N ASN A 340 20.92 0.54 6.10
CA ASN A 340 19.70 0.34 5.31
C ASN A 340 19.77 -0.92 4.45
N VAL A 341 20.89 -1.13 3.76
CA VAL A 341 21.14 -2.32 2.94
C VAL A 341 21.25 -3.55 3.83
N ASP A 342 22.00 -3.46 4.93
CA ASP A 342 22.19 -4.57 5.88
C ASP A 342 20.87 -5.02 6.54
N HIS A 343 19.92 -4.09 6.76
CA HIS A 343 18.57 -4.42 7.23
C HIS A 343 17.70 -4.97 6.09
N ALA A 344 17.66 -4.30 4.94
CA ALA A 344 16.87 -4.73 3.77
C ALA A 344 17.21 -6.16 3.33
N ALA A 345 18.50 -6.52 3.33
CA ALA A 345 18.98 -7.86 2.96
C ALA A 345 18.36 -8.99 3.79
N ARG A 346 18.00 -8.73 5.06
CA ARG A 346 17.36 -9.70 5.97
C ARG A 346 15.94 -10.06 5.55
N HIS A 347 15.30 -9.20 4.77
CA HIS A 347 13.92 -9.33 4.31
C HIS A 347 13.85 -9.77 2.84
N GLY A 348 14.88 -10.47 2.35
CA GLY A 348 14.90 -11.07 1.02
C GLY A 348 15.20 -10.11 -0.13
N VAL A 349 15.64 -8.88 0.16
CA VAL A 349 15.91 -7.87 -0.86
C VAL A 349 17.04 -8.30 -1.80
N ARG A 350 16.82 -8.11 -3.09
CA ARG A 350 17.78 -8.36 -4.17
C ARG A 350 17.97 -7.16 -5.09
N TRP A 351 17.05 -6.20 -5.07
CA TRP A 351 17.11 -5.01 -5.91
C TRP A 351 16.68 -3.78 -5.13
N ILE A 352 17.43 -2.69 -5.23
CA ILE A 352 17.18 -1.41 -4.57
C ILE A 352 17.09 -0.31 -5.63
N ALA A 353 16.11 0.58 -5.50
CA ALA A 353 16.06 1.87 -6.19
C ALA A 353 16.03 3.02 -5.18
N GLU A 354 16.92 3.97 -5.37
CA GLU A 354 16.96 5.23 -4.61
C GLU A 354 17.42 6.38 -5.52
N PRO A 355 17.21 7.66 -5.17
CA PRO A 355 17.72 8.77 -5.98
C PRO A 355 19.25 8.85 -6.09
N GLY A 356 19.98 8.25 -5.13
CA GLY A 356 21.41 8.46 -4.95
C GLY A 356 21.74 9.86 -4.38
N GLY A 357 23.02 10.20 -4.30
CA GLY A 357 23.48 11.52 -3.85
C GLY A 357 23.84 11.61 -2.37
N SER A 358 23.89 10.48 -1.65
CA SER A 358 24.51 10.41 -0.32
C SER A 358 26.02 10.63 -0.41
N ILE A 359 26.61 11.34 0.55
CA ILE A 359 28.09 11.46 0.68
C ILE A 359 28.73 10.06 0.85
N ARG A 360 27.98 9.10 1.37
CA ARG A 360 28.40 7.71 1.59
C ARG A 360 27.81 6.72 0.58
N SER A 361 27.47 7.18 -0.63
CA SER A 361 26.97 6.30 -1.70
C SER A 361 27.93 5.14 -2.00
N GLY A 362 29.25 5.34 -1.81
CA GLY A 362 30.26 4.29 -1.93
C GLY A 362 30.06 3.14 -0.94
N ASP A 363 29.88 3.45 0.35
CA ASP A 363 29.63 2.47 1.43
C ASP A 363 28.32 1.68 1.17
N VAL A 364 27.28 2.37 0.67
CA VAL A 364 25.99 1.75 0.34
C VAL A 364 26.16 0.76 -0.82
N ALA A 365 26.84 1.18 -1.90
CA ALA A 365 27.11 0.30 -3.04
C ALA A 365 28.02 -0.88 -2.67
N GLU A 366 28.96 -0.69 -1.74
CA GLU A 366 29.78 -1.78 -1.20
C GLU A 366 28.95 -2.80 -0.43
N ALA A 367 28.09 -2.35 0.48
CA ALA A 367 27.17 -3.25 1.18
C ALA A 367 26.23 -3.99 0.21
N CYS A 368 25.74 -3.33 -0.83
CA CYS A 368 24.96 -4.00 -1.87
C CYS A 368 25.77 -5.12 -2.55
N ARG A 369 27.05 -4.89 -2.87
CA ARG A 369 27.93 -5.95 -3.42
C ARG A 369 28.12 -7.11 -2.44
N GLU A 370 28.34 -6.83 -1.16
CA GLU A 370 28.49 -7.85 -0.11
C GLU A 370 27.25 -8.75 0.02
N HIS A 371 26.05 -8.17 -0.11
CA HIS A 371 24.78 -8.90 -0.02
C HIS A 371 24.26 -9.43 -1.36
N GLY A 372 24.96 -9.20 -2.48
CA GLY A 372 24.50 -9.60 -3.81
C GLY A 372 23.23 -8.87 -4.26
N ILE A 373 23.10 -7.60 -3.91
CA ILE A 373 21.96 -6.73 -4.22
C ILE A 373 22.34 -5.81 -5.39
N ALA A 374 21.44 -5.68 -6.38
CA ALA A 374 21.57 -4.65 -7.40
C ALA A 374 21.01 -3.31 -6.90
N LEU A 375 21.72 -2.22 -7.21
CA LEU A 375 21.35 -0.87 -6.79
C LEU A 375 21.24 0.03 -8.02
N ALA A 376 20.07 0.63 -8.23
CA ALA A 376 19.82 1.63 -9.27
C ALA A 376 19.63 3.02 -8.66
N HIS A 377 20.27 4.03 -9.27
CA HIS A 377 20.10 5.42 -8.92
C HIS A 377 19.07 6.10 -9.84
N THR A 378 17.91 6.46 -9.31
CA THR A 378 16.82 7.06 -10.09
C THR A 378 17.01 8.52 -10.44
N ARG A 379 17.90 9.21 -9.71
CA ARG A 379 18.06 10.69 -9.77
C ARG A 379 16.77 11.47 -9.48
N LEU A 380 15.76 10.79 -8.92
CA LEU A 380 14.44 11.34 -8.65
C LEU A 380 14.08 11.13 -7.17
N ARG A 381 14.03 12.23 -6.42
CA ARG A 381 13.59 12.24 -5.01
C ARG A 381 12.08 12.43 -4.96
N LEU A 382 11.39 11.63 -4.15
CA LEU A 382 9.93 11.50 -4.15
C LEU A 382 9.30 11.90 -2.80
N PHE A 383 9.75 13.01 -2.21
CA PHE A 383 9.21 13.46 -0.92
C PHE A 383 7.77 13.95 -1.01
N ARG A 384 6.95 13.65 0.01
CA ARG A 384 5.56 14.09 0.13
C ARG A 384 5.17 14.42 1.57
N HIS A 385 4.50 15.56 1.76
CA HIS A 385 4.09 16.11 3.06
C HIS A 385 2.76 16.84 3.01
#